data_AF-A0AAV2TAT4-F1
#
_entry.id   AF-A0AAV2TAT4-F1
#
_cell.length_a   1.000
_cell.length_b   1.000
_cell.length_c   1.000
_cell.angle_alpha   90.00
_cell.angle_beta   90.00
_cell.angle_gamma   90.00
#
_symmetry.space_group_name_H-M   'P 1'
#
loop_
_entity.id
_entity.type
_entity.pdbx_description
1 polymer ?
#
loop_
_entity_poly.entity_id
_entity_poly.type
_entity_poly.pdbx_seq_one_letter_code
_entity_poly.pdbx_strand_id
1 'polypeptide(L)'
;MLEEVPEPARTFVWIRYGDDQRLLVNLYCSFGNLTNFIACKCGLEKDVTFDLCDASGRLLNINDPQAFSQVVYNVEGGGEYILIALNNDKGEHPGEVQPLLNNYDAIYPNLLGLFFE
;
A
#
# COMPACT_ATOMS: atom_id res chain seq x y z
N MET A 1 26.40 12.56 27.78
CA MET A 1 25.23 12.21 26.96
C MET A 1 25.71 12.16 25.52
N LEU A 2 25.73 10.98 24.92
CA LEU A 2 25.90 10.89 23.47
C LEU A 2 24.53 11.28 22.88
N GLU A 3 24.50 12.27 22.00
CA GLU A 3 23.31 12.54 21.19
C GLU A 3 23.09 11.30 20.31
N GLU A 4 21.93 10.64 20.46
CA GLU A 4 21.52 9.62 19.50
C GLU A 4 21.41 10.30 18.14
N VAL A 5 22.30 9.94 17.22
CA VAL A 5 22.15 10.33 15.82
C VAL A 5 20.92 9.55 15.32
N PRO A 6 19.80 10.22 14.97
CA PRO A 6 18.64 9.51 14.48
C PRO A 6 19.05 8.70 13.24
N GLU A 7 18.78 7.40 13.24
CA GLU A 7 19.00 6.59 12.05
C GLU A 7 18.26 7.24 10.87
N PRO A 8 18.89 7.33 9.69
CA PRO A 8 18.21 7.90 8.53
C PRO A 8 16.93 7.11 8.28
N ALA A 9 15.81 7.82 8.16
CA ALA A 9 14.53 7.22 7.83
C ALA A 9 14.70 6.34 6.59
N ARG A 10 14.40 5.04 6.72
CA ARG A 10 14.41 4.13 5.58
C ARG A 10 13.24 4.53 4.69
N THR A 11 13.52 5.06 3.51
CA THR A 11 12.49 5.67 2.65
C THR A 11 11.90 4.68 1.64
N PHE A 12 12.47 3.49 1.54
CA PHE A 12 12.07 2.47 0.58
C PHE A 12 11.20 1.40 1.22
N VAL A 13 10.20 0.92 0.48
CA VAL A 13 9.31 -0.17 0.90
C VAL A 13 9.10 -1.18 -0.23
N TRP A 14 8.74 -2.40 0.14
CA TRP A 14 8.36 -3.45 -0.80
C TRP A 14 6.85 -3.51 -0.96
N ILE A 15 6.38 -3.56 -2.21
CA ILE A 15 4.98 -3.77 -2.56
C ILE A 15 4.84 -5.18 -3.17
N ARG A 16 3.95 -6.00 -2.60
CA ARG A 16 3.55 -7.33 -3.10
C ARG A 16 2.32 -7.21 -4.00
N TYR A 17 2.35 -7.82 -5.19
CA TYR A 17 1.25 -7.78 -6.17
C TYR A 17 1.31 -8.96 -7.16
N GLY A 18 0.22 -9.22 -7.88
CA GLY A 18 0.11 -10.24 -8.93
C GLY A 18 0.48 -11.64 -8.44
N ASP A 19 1.29 -12.36 -9.22
CA ASP A 19 1.85 -13.68 -8.86
C ASP A 19 3.00 -13.57 -7.85
N ASP A 20 2.74 -12.93 -6.70
CA ASP A 20 3.70 -12.73 -5.62
C ASP A 20 4.96 -11.94 -6.01
N GLN A 21 4.80 -11.01 -6.96
CA GLN A 21 5.86 -10.13 -7.41
C GLN A 21 6.16 -9.06 -6.36
N ARG A 22 7.40 -8.54 -6.37
CA ARG A 22 7.87 -7.49 -5.44
C ARG A 22 8.34 -6.26 -6.20
N LEU A 23 7.78 -5.10 -5.85
CA LEU A 23 8.20 -3.79 -6.36
C LEU A 23 8.82 -2.98 -5.23
N LEU A 24 10.07 -2.54 -5.39
CA LEU A 24 10.72 -1.60 -4.46
C LEU A 24 10.38 -0.16 -4.87
N VAL A 25 9.81 0.62 -3.95
CA VAL A 25 9.49 2.04 -4.20
C VAL A 25 10.07 2.94 -3.12
N ASN A 26 10.38 4.19 -3.49
CA ASN A 26 10.78 5.22 -2.55
C ASN A 26 9.59 6.12 -2.21
N LEU A 27 9.13 6.10 -0.96
CA LEU A 27 8.00 6.89 -0.50
C LEU A 27 8.30 8.40 -0.43
N TYR A 28 9.58 8.80 -0.49
CA TYR A 28 9.98 10.21 -0.58
C TYR A 28 9.83 10.79 -2.00
N CYS A 29 9.34 10.00 -2.96
CA CYS A 29 8.96 10.52 -4.28
C CYS A 29 7.73 11.43 -4.15
N SER A 30 7.53 12.33 -5.12
CA SER A 30 6.28 13.11 -5.15
C SER A 30 5.09 12.18 -5.32
N PHE A 31 3.98 12.49 -4.62
CA PHE A 31 2.75 11.70 -4.63
C PHE A 31 2.36 11.23 -6.04
N GLY A 32 2.23 12.15 -7.00
CA GLY A 32 1.80 11.82 -8.36
C GLY A 32 2.78 10.93 -9.13
N ASN A 33 4.09 11.08 -8.91
CA ASN A 33 5.08 10.22 -9.56
C ASN A 33 5.06 8.82 -8.96
N LEU A 34 4.96 8.72 -7.63
CA LEU A 34 4.89 7.45 -6.92
C LEU A 34 3.65 6.66 -7.34
N THR A 35 2.46 7.27 -7.25
CA THR A 35 1.20 6.59 -7.54
C THR A 35 1.11 6.17 -9.00
N ASN A 36 1.51 7.04 -9.92
CA ASN A 36 1.58 6.70 -11.35
C ASN A 36 2.60 5.58 -11.63
N PHE A 37 3.77 5.60 -10.97
CA PHE A 37 4.77 4.55 -11.13
C PHE A 37 4.25 3.19 -10.65
N ILE A 38 3.61 3.14 -9.47
CA ILE A 38 3.01 1.91 -8.95
C ILE A 38 1.94 1.39 -9.91
N ALA A 39 1.00 2.26 -10.33
CA ALA A 39 -0.06 1.87 -11.27
C ALA A 39 0.50 1.28 -12.56
N CYS A 40 1.48 1.95 -13.17
CA CYS A 40 2.11 1.50 -14.41
C CYS A 40 2.86 0.17 -14.23
N LYS A 41 3.58 -0.02 -13.11
CA LYS A 41 4.39 -1.22 -12.87
C LYS A 41 3.58 -2.42 -12.46
N CYS A 42 2.47 -2.20 -11.76
CA CYS A 42 1.59 -3.25 -11.29
C CYS A 42 0.45 -3.56 -12.27
N GLY A 43 0.40 -2.89 -13.43
CA GLY A 43 -0.59 -3.15 -14.48
C GLY A 43 -2.01 -2.71 -14.10
N LEU A 44 -2.14 -1.67 -13.27
CA LEU A 44 -3.44 -1.15 -12.88
C LEU A 44 -4.10 -0.40 -14.05
N GLU A 45 -5.41 -0.56 -14.18
CA GLU A 45 -6.21 0.24 -15.11
C GLU A 45 -6.26 1.70 -14.65
N LYS A 46 -6.43 2.63 -15.60
CA LYS A 46 -6.32 4.07 -15.36
C LYS A 46 -7.30 4.61 -14.32
N ASP A 47 -8.46 3.99 -14.19
CA ASP A 47 -9.55 4.44 -13.33
C ASP A 47 -9.63 3.66 -12.00
N VAL A 48 -8.72 2.69 -11.79
CA VAL A 48 -8.63 1.94 -10.53
C VAL A 48 -7.95 2.80 -9.47
N THR A 49 -8.67 3.04 -8.37
CA THR A 49 -8.06 3.57 -7.16
C THR A 49 -7.44 2.41 -6.39
N PHE A 50 -6.26 2.61 -5.81
CA PHE A 50 -5.56 1.56 -5.07
C PHE A 50 -4.97 2.13 -3.78
N ASP A 51 -4.68 1.26 -2.83
CA ASP A 51 -3.93 1.58 -1.62
C ASP A 51 -2.97 0.44 -1.29
N LEU A 52 -2.21 0.59 -0.21
CA LEU A 52 -1.34 -0.42 0.35
C LEU A 52 -1.87 -0.84 1.72
N CYS A 53 -1.85 -2.13 2.02
CA CYS A 53 -2.09 -2.62 3.39
C CYS A 53 -0.85 -3.27 3.99
N ASP A 54 -0.71 -3.16 5.31
CA ASP A 54 0.32 -3.88 6.06
C ASP A 54 -0.13 -5.31 6.43
N ALA A 55 0.78 -6.08 7.05
CA ALA A 55 0.53 -7.46 7.46
C ALA A 55 -0.56 -7.62 8.55
N SER A 56 -1.14 -6.52 9.05
CA SER A 56 -2.31 -6.52 9.95
C SER A 56 -3.62 -6.18 9.22
N GLY A 57 -3.57 -5.94 7.90
CA GLY A 57 -4.74 -5.56 7.11
C GLY A 57 -5.04 -4.06 7.15
N ARG A 58 -4.27 -3.27 7.90
CA ARG A 58 -4.45 -1.81 7.98
C ARG A 58 -4.02 -1.16 6.67
N LEU A 59 -4.94 -0.37 6.10
CA LEU A 59 -4.66 0.50 4.96
C LEU A 59 -3.74 1.66 5.33
N LEU A 60 -2.82 1.99 4.44
CA LEU A 60 -1.88 3.08 4.61
C LEU A 60 -2.45 4.44 4.19
N ASN A 61 -3.53 4.49 3.41
CA ASN A 61 -4.11 5.70 2.82
C ASN A 61 -3.12 6.44 1.90
N ILE A 62 -2.32 5.69 1.11
CA ILE A 62 -1.32 6.29 0.21
C ILE A 62 -1.96 7.02 -0.97
N ASN A 63 -3.24 6.77 -1.22
CA ASN A 63 -4.06 7.33 -2.28
C ASN A 63 -4.61 8.72 -1.97
N ASP A 64 -4.52 9.18 -0.72
CA ASP A 64 -4.92 10.53 -0.32
C ASP A 64 -3.72 11.49 -0.39
N PRO A 65 -3.71 12.47 -1.33
CA PRO A 65 -2.65 13.46 -1.42
C PRO A 65 -2.49 14.31 -0.15
N GLN A 66 -3.56 14.48 0.63
CA GLN A 66 -3.54 15.29 1.85
C GLN A 66 -2.91 14.54 3.02
N ALA A 67 -3.14 13.22 3.12
CA ALA A 67 -2.56 12.36 4.14
C ALA A 67 -1.14 11.88 3.79
N PHE A 68 -0.72 11.97 2.52
CA PHE A 68 0.52 11.36 2.03
C PHE A 68 1.77 11.68 2.86
N SER A 69 1.96 12.93 3.29
CA SER A 69 3.12 13.29 4.12
C SER A 69 3.15 12.58 5.48
N GLN A 70 1.98 12.39 6.09
CA GLN A 70 1.82 11.65 7.33
C GLN A 70 2.04 10.16 7.11
N VAL A 71 1.61 9.62 5.98
CA VAL A 71 1.89 8.22 5.60
C VAL A 71 3.40 7.98 5.52
N VAL A 72 4.12 8.81 4.75
CA VAL A 72 5.57 8.71 4.57
C VAL A 72 6.32 8.73 5.92
N TYR A 73 5.82 9.49 6.90
CA TYR A 73 6.42 9.56 8.23
C TYR A 73 6.18 8.33 9.10
N ASN A 74 5.01 7.68 8.98
CA ASN A 74 4.61 6.56 9.84
C ASN A 74 4.90 5.18 9.25
N VAL A 75 5.26 5.11 7.97
CA VAL A 75 5.57 3.86 7.29
C VAL A 75 6.94 3.34 7.73
N GLU A 76 6.97 2.07 8.11
CA GLU A 76 8.21 1.38 8.45
C GLU A 76 9.01 1.11 7.16
N GLY A 77 10.14 1.80 7.03
CA GLY A 77 11.01 1.59 5.88
C GLY A 77 11.67 0.21 5.89
N GLY A 78 11.74 -0.40 4.70
CA GLY A 78 12.06 -1.81 4.51
C GLY A 78 10.87 -2.74 4.74
N GLY A 79 9.75 -2.20 5.22
CA GLY A 79 8.50 -2.94 5.40
C GLY A 79 7.94 -3.46 4.08
N GLU A 80 7.08 -4.46 4.22
CA GLU A 80 6.39 -5.09 3.10
C GLU A 80 4.90 -4.85 3.20
N TYR A 81 4.33 -4.43 2.08
CA TYR A 81 2.94 -4.00 1.96
C TYR A 81 2.29 -4.69 0.77
N ILE A 82 1.01 -5.00 0.87
CA ILE A 82 0.25 -5.65 -0.20
C ILE A 82 -0.49 -4.56 -0.98
N LEU A 83 -0.47 -4.66 -2.31
CA LEU A 83 -1.24 -3.78 -3.18
C LEU A 83 -2.72 -4.19 -3.21
N ILE A 84 -3.59 -3.21 -3.02
CA ILE A 84 -5.03 -3.42 -2.89
C ILE A 84 -5.78 -2.46 -3.81
N ALA A 85 -6.78 -2.94 -4.54
CA ALA A 85 -7.72 -2.10 -5.27
C ALA A 85 -8.87 -1.64 -4.36
N LEU A 86 -9.29 -0.40 -4.51
CA LEU A 86 -10.45 0.18 -3.82
C LEU A 86 -11.59 0.34 -4.82
N ASN A 87 -12.68 -0.43 -4.65
CA ASN A 87 -13.88 -0.24 -5.45
C ASN A 87 -14.66 0.96 -4.92
N ASN A 88 -14.74 2.02 -5.73
CA ASN A 88 -15.50 3.24 -5.41
C ASN A 88 -16.97 3.14 -5.81
N ASP A 89 -17.54 1.93 -5.91
CA ASP A 89 -18.95 1.78 -6.26
C ASP A 89 -19.82 2.47 -5.20
N LYS A 90 -20.54 3.50 -5.63
CA LYS A 90 -21.47 4.31 -4.82
C LYS A 90 -22.76 3.54 -4.48
N GLY A 91 -22.65 2.25 -4.16
CA GLY A 91 -23.74 1.38 -3.71
C GLY A 91 -23.79 1.24 -2.19
N GLU A 92 -24.86 0.63 -1.66
CA GLU A 92 -25.19 0.50 -0.22
C GLU A 92 -24.18 -0.30 0.64
N HIS A 93 -23.05 -0.73 0.08
CA HIS A 93 -22.00 -1.45 0.80
C HIS A 93 -20.71 -0.62 0.82
N PRO A 94 -20.05 -0.47 1.99
CA PRO A 94 -18.76 0.22 2.07
C PRO A 94 -17.78 -0.45 1.09
N GLY A 95 -17.06 0.38 0.33
CA GLY A 95 -16.31 -0.01 -0.86
C GLY A 95 -15.52 -1.29 -0.70
N GLU A 96 -15.79 -2.25 -1.57
CA GLU A 96 -15.09 -3.54 -1.57
C GLU A 96 -13.59 -3.30 -1.80
N VAL A 97 -12.79 -3.80 -0.87
CA VAL A 97 -11.34 -3.73 -0.90
C VAL A 97 -10.84 -5.06 -1.43
N GLN A 98 -10.23 -5.07 -2.62
CA GLN A 98 -9.80 -6.31 -3.30
C GLN A 98 -8.27 -6.40 -3.37
N PRO A 99 -7.65 -7.39 -2.71
CA PRO A 99 -6.22 -7.63 -2.86
C PRO A 99 -5.86 -7.94 -4.32
N LEU A 100 -4.84 -7.24 -4.83
CA LEU A 100 -4.32 -7.48 -6.18
C LEU A 100 -3.17 -8.50 -6.16
N LEU A 101 -3.28 -9.51 -5.31
CA LEU A 101 -2.32 -10.59 -5.14
C LEU A 101 -3.01 -11.92 -5.44
N ASN A 102 -2.45 -12.69 -6.36
CA ASN A 102 -2.96 -14.02 -6.69
C ASN A 102 -2.72 -14.98 -5.52
N ASN A 103 -3.72 -15.83 -5.24
CA ASN A 103 -3.72 -16.74 -4.09
C ASN A 103 -3.56 -16.02 -2.74
N TYR A 104 -4.05 -14.78 -2.63
CA TYR A 104 -3.99 -13.97 -1.41
C TYR A 104 -4.36 -14.77 -0.16
N ASP A 105 -5.48 -15.49 -0.19
CA ASP A 105 -6.00 -16.29 0.92
C ASP A 105 -5.05 -17.39 1.39
N ALA A 106 -4.25 -17.94 0.47
CA ALA A 106 -3.25 -18.96 0.78
C ALA A 106 -1.96 -18.35 1.37
N ILE A 107 -1.61 -17.12 0.97
CA ILE A 107 -0.39 -16.43 1.41
C ILE A 107 -0.62 -15.69 2.73
N TYR A 108 -1.79 -15.07 2.89
CA TYR A 108 -2.19 -14.26 4.04
C TYR A 108 -3.53 -14.73 4.63
N PRO A 109 -3.64 -15.98 5.11
CA PRO A 109 -4.89 -16.51 5.66
C PRO A 109 -5.38 -15.73 6.88
N ASN A 110 -4.46 -15.07 7.60
CA ASN A 110 -4.72 -14.22 8.76
C ASN A 110 -5.35 -12.86 8.40
N LEU A 111 -5.38 -12.49 7.12
CA LEU A 111 -6.01 -11.25 6.66
C LEU A 111 -7.42 -11.47 6.10
N LEU A 112 -7.88 -12.71 6.08
CA LEU A 112 -9.24 -13.07 5.68
C LEU A 112 -10.26 -12.46 6.66
N GLY A 113 -11.19 -11.66 6.11
CA GLY A 113 -12.26 -11.02 6.88
C GLY A 113 -11.98 -9.60 7.38
N LEU A 114 -10.74 -9.12 7.29
CA LEU A 114 -10.37 -7.77 7.80
C LEU A 114 -10.79 -6.61 6.87
N PHE A 115 -11.25 -6.92 5.67
CA PHE A 115 -11.72 -5.95 4.68
C PHE A 115 -13.24 -5.84 4.59
N PHE A 116 -13.99 -6.55 5.45
CA PHE A 116 -15.45 -6.69 5.38
C PHE A 116 -16.20 -6.24 6.65
N GLU A 117 -15.53 -5.57 7.60
CA GLU A 117 -16.17 -4.97 8.79
C GLU A 117 -16.32 -3.45 8.68
#